data_AF-A0A6B3ATY3-F1
#
_entry.id   AF-A0A6B3ATY3-F1
#
_cell.length_a   1.000
_cell.length_b   1.000
_cell.length_c   1.000
_cell.angle_alpha   90.00
_cell.angle_beta   90.00
_cell.angle_gamma   90.00
#
_symmetry.space_group_name_H-M   'P 1'
#
loop_
_entity.id
_entity.type
_entity.pdbx_description
1 polymer ?
#
loop_
_entity_poly.entity_id
_entity_poly.type
_entity_poly.pdbx_seq_one_letter_code
_entity_poly.pdbx_strand_id
1 'polypeptide(L)'
;MHLDPLAIITAFGLIFLAELPDKTMFASLAMGTRMRPLYVWFGTSSAFIVHVAIAVGAGGLLGLLPDWIVKLVSALLFAFGAFMLLRGGGDDEDDEAGPKTVTGFWPVYSTAFMAVFISEWGDLTQITTANLAASNGPWSTAIGSAAALMSVSALALLAGRFIAKRVPLNTVQRIGGLCMLGLAIWTVIEIFTG
;
A
#
# COMPACT_ATOMS: atom_id res chain seq x y z
N MET A 1 4.14 26.19 16.81
CA MET A 1 4.25 25.05 15.88
C MET A 1 5.42 25.35 14.95
N HIS A 2 6.60 24.82 15.23
CA HIS A 2 7.77 25.02 14.37
C HIS A 2 7.86 23.84 13.41
N LEU A 3 7.80 24.12 12.11
CA LEU A 3 8.11 23.16 11.06
C LEU A 3 9.63 23.18 10.87
N ASP A 4 10.29 22.09 11.22
CA ASP A 4 11.70 21.87 10.91
C ASP A 4 11.81 21.23 9.51
N PRO A 5 12.41 21.91 8.51
CA PRO A 5 12.63 21.37 7.18
C PRO A 5 13.49 20.10 7.17
N LEU A 6 14.44 19.98 8.09
CA LEU A 6 15.35 18.84 8.16
C LEU A 6 14.59 17.60 8.63
N ALA A 7 13.69 17.76 9.60
CA ALA A 7 12.78 16.70 10.04
C ALA A 7 11.83 16.24 8.90
N ILE A 8 11.33 17.17 8.08
CA ILE A 8 10.49 16.84 6.91
C ILE A 8 11.28 16.00 5.90
N ILE A 9 12.49 16.44 5.54
CA ILE A 9 13.35 15.74 4.57
C ILE A 9 13.74 14.36 5.11
N THR A 10 14.05 14.26 6.41
CA THR A 10 14.42 12.99 7.05
C THR A 10 13.26 12.00 7.03
N ALA A 11 12.07 12.45 7.45
CA ALA A 11 10.87 11.60 7.42
C ALA A 11 10.52 11.21 5.98
N PHE A 12 10.59 12.15 5.03
CA PHE A 12 10.35 11.84 3.63
C PHE A 12 11.33 10.79 3.11
N GLY A 13 12.64 11.01 3.24
CA GLY A 13 13.65 10.11 2.68
C GLY A 13 13.59 8.72 3.29
N LEU A 14 13.39 8.64 4.61
CA LEU A 14 13.37 7.37 5.32
C LEU A 14 12.10 6.55 4.99
N ILE A 15 10.92 7.18 5.01
CA ILE A 15 9.67 6.50 4.67
C ILE A 15 9.62 6.16 3.18
N PHE A 16 10.08 7.06 2.30
CA PHE A 16 10.11 6.81 0.87
C PHE A 16 10.98 5.59 0.53
N LEU A 17 12.18 5.50 1.10
CA LEU A 17 13.07 4.36 0.85
C LEU A 17 12.54 3.06 1.47
N ALA A 18 11.89 3.13 2.64
CA ALA A 18 11.28 1.97 3.27
C ALA A 18 10.14 1.38 2.43
N GLU A 19 9.36 2.23 1.75
CA GLU A 19 8.16 1.83 1.02
C GLU A 19 8.41 1.42 -0.44
N LEU A 20 9.58 1.77 -1.01
CA LEU A 20 9.89 1.51 -2.41
C LEU A 20 9.98 0.01 -2.81
N PRO A 21 10.40 -0.92 -1.95
CA PRO A 21 10.28 -2.36 -2.22
C PRO A 21 9.08 -2.99 -1.51
N ASP A 22 8.07 -2.20 -1.11
CA ASP A 22 7.01 -2.68 -0.22
C ASP A 22 5.74 -3.19 -0.96
N LYS A 23 5.00 -4.02 -0.22
CA LYS A 23 3.70 -4.62 -0.53
C LYS A 23 2.68 -3.64 -1.11
N THR A 24 2.54 -2.43 -0.55
CA THR A 24 1.58 -1.43 -1.07
C THR A 24 1.97 -0.88 -2.42
N MET A 25 3.26 -0.80 -2.72
CA MET A 25 3.74 -0.41 -4.03
C MET A 25 3.27 -1.41 -5.08
N PHE A 26 3.42 -2.71 -4.82
CA PHE A 26 2.94 -3.75 -5.73
C PHE A 26 1.42 -3.76 -5.86
N ALA A 27 0.69 -3.56 -4.75
CA ALA A 27 -0.76 -3.44 -4.78
C ALA A 27 -1.22 -2.24 -5.63
N SER A 28 -0.60 -1.06 -5.44
CA SER A 28 -0.86 0.15 -6.22
C SER A 28 -0.53 -0.04 -7.70
N LEU A 29 0.58 -0.71 -8.02
CA LEU A 29 0.99 -1.03 -9.38
C LEU A 29 -0.03 -1.96 -10.05
N ALA A 30 -0.46 -3.02 -9.37
CA ALA A 30 -1.48 -3.93 -9.87
C ALA A 30 -2.81 -3.21 -10.11
N MET A 31 -3.26 -2.38 -9.17
CA MET A 31 -4.47 -1.57 -9.30
C MET A 31 -4.37 -0.57 -10.47
N GLY A 32 -3.22 0.07 -10.67
CA GLY A 32 -2.98 1.01 -11.77
C GLY A 32 -3.02 0.38 -13.17
N THR A 33 -2.92 -0.95 -13.26
CA THR A 33 -3.04 -1.66 -14.55
C THR A 33 -4.49 -1.94 -14.96
N ARG A 34 -5.42 -1.98 -13.99
CA ARG A 34 -6.83 -2.37 -14.20
C ARG A 34 -7.83 -1.24 -13.98
N MET A 35 -7.50 -0.30 -13.10
CA MET A 35 -8.39 0.77 -12.67
C MET A 35 -7.84 2.13 -13.08
N ARG A 36 -8.70 3.16 -13.05
CA ARG A 36 -8.30 4.54 -13.36
C ARG A 36 -7.26 5.03 -12.34
N PRO A 37 -5.98 5.25 -12.74
CA PRO A 37 -4.89 5.47 -11.79
C PRO A 37 -5.12 6.67 -10.87
N LEU A 38 -5.77 7.72 -11.36
CA LEU A 38 -6.08 8.90 -10.56
C LEU A 38 -7.05 8.60 -9.41
N TYR A 39 -8.06 7.74 -9.63
CA TYR A 39 -9.04 7.40 -8.59
C TYR A 39 -8.43 6.47 -7.55
N VAL A 40 -7.55 5.57 -8.00
CA VAL A 40 -6.74 4.73 -7.11
C VAL A 40 -5.85 5.62 -6.24
N TRP A 41 -5.16 6.59 -6.85
CA TRP A 41 -4.29 7.51 -6.11
C TRP A 41 -5.02 8.30 -5.02
N PHE A 42 -6.25 8.77 -5.27
CA PHE A 42 -7.04 9.41 -4.22
C PHE A 42 -7.38 8.45 -3.07
N GLY A 43 -7.72 7.20 -3.38
CA GLY A 43 -8.00 6.17 -2.39
C GLY A 43 -6.76 5.83 -1.55
N THR A 44 -5.64 5.51 -2.19
CA THR A 44 -4.37 5.18 -1.52
C THR A 44 -3.84 6.37 -0.70
N SER A 45 -3.86 7.58 -1.25
CA SER A 45 -3.40 8.79 -0.54
C SER A 45 -4.24 9.07 0.70
N SER A 46 -5.57 8.91 0.61
CA SER A 46 -6.44 9.09 1.78
C SER A 46 -6.13 8.07 2.88
N ALA A 47 -5.88 6.81 2.51
CA ALA A 47 -5.50 5.77 3.47
C ALA A 47 -4.16 6.08 4.15
N PHE A 48 -3.15 6.50 3.39
CA PHE A 48 -1.86 6.90 3.94
C PHE A 48 -1.95 8.10 4.88
N ILE A 49 -2.78 9.11 4.54
CA ILE A 49 -3.01 10.25 5.43
C ILE A 49 -3.61 9.78 6.77
N VAL A 50 -4.57 8.86 6.74
CA VAL A 50 -5.15 8.31 7.97
C VAL A 50 -4.09 7.56 8.78
N HIS A 51 -3.27 6.73 8.13
CA HIS A 51 -2.17 6.01 8.81
C HIS A 51 -1.16 6.93 9.45
N VAL A 52 -0.72 7.97 8.72
CA VAL A 52 0.19 8.98 9.24
C VAL A 52 -0.44 9.74 10.41
N ALA A 53 -1.72 10.11 10.31
CA ALA A 53 -2.43 10.78 11.40
C ALA A 53 -2.53 9.89 12.65
N ILE A 54 -2.80 8.59 12.48
CA ILE A 54 -2.81 7.62 13.58
C ILE A 54 -1.41 7.48 14.18
N ALA A 55 -0.38 7.30 13.36
CA ALA A 55 1.00 7.12 13.80
C ALA A 55 1.51 8.31 14.61
N VAL A 56 1.28 9.51 14.10
CA VAL A 56 1.69 10.77 14.72
C VAL A 56 0.84 11.08 15.94
N GLY A 57 -0.48 10.87 15.86
CA GLY A 57 -1.42 11.12 16.96
C GLY A 57 -1.25 10.16 18.13
N ALA A 58 -0.83 8.91 17.87
CA ALA A 58 -0.56 7.91 18.88
C ALA A 58 0.89 7.93 19.39
N GLY A 59 1.68 8.94 19.04
CA GLY A 59 3.13 9.02 19.30
C GLY A 59 3.54 8.56 20.72
N GLY A 60 4.31 7.46 20.76
CA GLY A 60 4.78 6.78 21.98
C GLY A 60 3.98 5.56 22.42
N LEU A 61 2.70 5.41 22.01
CA LEU A 61 1.83 4.30 22.42
C LEU A 61 1.90 3.10 21.44
N LEU A 62 2.10 3.35 20.14
CA LEU A 62 2.15 2.28 19.12
C LEU A 62 3.40 1.39 19.22
N GLY A 63 4.48 1.88 19.82
CA GLY A 63 5.66 1.05 20.15
C GLY A 63 5.40 -0.02 21.21
N LEU A 64 4.19 -0.08 21.79
CA LEU A 64 3.78 -1.12 22.75
C LEU A 64 3.00 -2.26 22.09
N LEU A 65 2.67 -2.17 20.79
CA LEU A 65 1.92 -3.22 20.10
C LEU A 65 2.80 -4.45 19.81
N PRO A 66 2.31 -5.68 20.07
CA PRO A 66 3.05 -6.89 19.75
C PRO A 66 3.18 -7.12 18.24
N ASP A 67 4.41 -7.19 17.73
CA ASP A 67 4.73 -7.38 16.29
C ASP A 67 4.02 -8.57 15.62
N TRP A 68 3.76 -9.64 16.37
CA TRP A 68 3.14 -10.86 15.83
C TRP A 68 1.69 -10.64 15.35
N ILE A 69 0.96 -9.69 15.93
CA ILE A 69 -0.43 -9.38 15.54
C ILE A 69 -0.46 -8.67 14.19
N VAL A 70 0.46 -7.73 14.00
CA VAL A 70 0.63 -7.00 12.74
C VAL A 70 0.96 -7.99 11.61
N LYS A 71 1.99 -8.82 11.81
CA LYS A 71 2.43 -9.79 10.81
C LYS A 71 1.30 -10.75 10.40
N LEU A 72 0.48 -11.20 11.35
CA LEU A 72 -0.68 -12.07 11.09
C LEU A 72 -1.73 -11.39 10.19
N VAL A 73 -2.08 -10.14 10.50
CA VAL A 73 -3.08 -9.38 9.75
C VAL A 73 -2.58 -9.10 8.33
N SER A 74 -1.34 -8.65 8.17
CA SER A 74 -0.74 -8.43 6.85
C SER A 74 -0.70 -9.72 6.02
N ALA A 75 -0.32 -10.85 6.61
CA ALA A 75 -0.29 -12.14 5.91
C ALA A 75 -1.67 -12.56 5.36
N LEU A 76 -2.74 -12.36 6.13
CA LEU A 76 -4.12 -12.68 5.71
C LEU A 76 -4.56 -11.82 4.51
N LEU A 77 -4.14 -10.56 4.45
CA LEU A 77 -4.49 -9.64 3.37
C LEU A 77 -3.75 -9.95 2.08
N PHE A 78 -2.46 -10.33 2.16
CA PHE A 78 -1.74 -10.81 0.98
C PHE A 78 -2.34 -12.11 0.46
N ALA A 79 -2.69 -13.03 1.36
CA ALA A 79 -3.37 -14.27 0.97
C ALA A 79 -4.71 -13.97 0.27
N PHE A 80 -5.49 -13.03 0.78
CA PHE A 80 -6.74 -12.59 0.17
C PHE A 80 -6.52 -11.89 -1.19
N GLY A 81 -5.56 -10.96 -1.30
CA GLY A 81 -5.21 -10.28 -2.54
C GLY A 81 -4.71 -11.25 -3.61
N ALA A 82 -3.84 -12.20 -3.23
CA ALA A 82 -3.36 -13.26 -4.10
C ALA A 82 -4.52 -14.16 -4.56
N PHE A 83 -5.40 -14.58 -3.64
CA PHE A 83 -6.58 -15.37 -3.97
C PHE A 83 -7.50 -14.64 -4.95
N MET A 84 -7.80 -13.37 -4.72
CA MET A 84 -8.64 -12.57 -5.61
C MET A 84 -7.99 -12.39 -6.99
N LEU A 85 -6.68 -12.15 -7.05
CA LEU A 85 -5.96 -12.01 -8.32
C LEU A 85 -5.88 -13.31 -9.12
N LEU A 86 -5.69 -14.44 -8.45
CA LEU A 86 -5.56 -15.76 -9.08
C LEU A 86 -6.92 -16.37 -9.45
N ARG A 87 -7.98 -16.06 -8.68
CA ARG A 87 -9.34 -16.56 -8.94
C ARG A 87 -10.11 -15.73 -9.97
N GLY A 88 -9.77 -14.46 -10.18
CA GLY A 88 -10.39 -13.60 -11.19
C GLY A 88 -9.99 -13.92 -12.65
N GLY A 89 -9.28 -15.02 -12.91
CA GLY A 89 -8.79 -15.43 -14.23
C GLY A 89 -9.44 -16.70 -14.79
N GLY A 90 -10.64 -17.08 -14.32
CA GLY A 90 -11.26 -18.36 -14.65
C GLY A 90 -12.78 -18.34 -14.77
N ASP A 91 -13.35 -17.32 -15.43
CA ASP A 91 -14.72 -17.36 -15.95
C ASP A 91 -14.87 -16.31 -17.05
N ASP A 92 -14.40 -16.64 -18.25
CA ASP A 92 -14.74 -15.96 -19.52
C ASP A 92 -14.45 -16.96 -20.66
N GLU A 93 -15.07 -18.15 -20.58
CA GLU A 93 -15.47 -18.89 -21.78
C GLU A 93 -16.99 -18.69 -21.89
N ASP A 94 -17.42 -18.01 -22.97
CA ASP A 94 -18.80 -17.61 -23.30
C ASP A 94 -19.46 -16.54 -22.41
N ASP A 95 -19.12 -15.27 -22.66
CA ASP A 95 -20.14 -14.22 -22.88
C ASP A 95 -19.50 -12.98 -23.52
N GLU A 96 -20.16 -12.43 -24.55
CA GLU A 96 -19.83 -11.15 -25.18
C GLU A 96 -20.03 -9.97 -24.20
N ALA A 97 -19.11 -9.80 -23.24
CA ALA A 97 -18.94 -8.56 -22.50
C ALA A 97 -17.54 -8.55 -21.89
N GLY A 98 -16.57 -7.93 -22.57
CA GLY A 98 -15.21 -7.75 -22.03
C GLY A 98 -15.20 -7.25 -20.58
N PRO A 99 -14.10 -7.51 -19.84
CA PRO A 99 -14.05 -7.38 -18.38
C PRO A 99 -14.59 -6.02 -17.96
N LYS A 100 -15.73 -6.01 -17.25
CA LYS A 100 -16.44 -4.80 -16.85
C LYS A 100 -15.50 -3.92 -16.05
N THR A 101 -14.87 -2.97 -16.74
CA THR A 101 -14.03 -1.96 -16.12
C THR A 101 -14.87 -1.25 -15.06
N VAL A 102 -14.54 -1.47 -13.79
CA VAL A 102 -15.17 -0.72 -12.69
C VAL A 102 -14.68 0.72 -12.85
N THR A 103 -15.46 1.56 -13.53
CA THR A 103 -15.05 2.92 -13.94
C THR A 103 -15.49 4.02 -12.99
N GLY A 104 -16.39 3.72 -12.05
CA GLY A 104 -16.91 4.68 -11.08
C GLY A 104 -15.82 5.14 -10.10
N PHE A 105 -15.83 6.43 -9.76
CA PHE A 105 -14.93 6.99 -8.76
C PHE A 105 -15.04 6.26 -7.41
N TRP A 106 -16.26 6.16 -6.87
CA TRP A 106 -16.50 5.60 -5.53
C TRP A 106 -16.08 4.13 -5.37
N PRO A 107 -16.40 3.20 -6.30
CA PRO A 107 -15.93 1.82 -6.21
C PRO A 107 -14.41 1.69 -6.28
N VAL A 108 -13.75 2.44 -7.17
CA VAL A 108 -12.28 2.38 -7.31
C VAL A 108 -11.59 3.01 -6.11
N TYR A 109 -12.07 4.17 -5.66
CA TYR A 109 -11.58 4.87 -4.48
C TYR A 109 -11.70 3.98 -3.23
N SER A 110 -12.88 3.42 -2.96
CA SER A 110 -13.12 2.60 -1.77
C SER A 110 -12.30 1.32 -1.79
N THR A 111 -12.18 0.66 -2.94
CA THR A 111 -11.32 -0.52 -3.09
C THR A 111 -9.87 -0.19 -2.79
N ALA A 112 -9.34 0.90 -3.38
CA ALA A 112 -7.96 1.32 -3.17
C ALA A 112 -7.68 1.77 -1.73
N PHE A 113 -8.62 2.54 -1.15
CA PHE A 113 -8.56 2.97 0.23
C PHE A 113 -8.53 1.77 1.18
N MET A 114 -9.51 0.85 1.07
CA MET A 114 -9.59 -0.30 1.96
C MET A 114 -8.41 -1.25 1.78
N ALA A 115 -7.96 -1.47 0.54
CA ALA A 115 -6.78 -2.30 0.29
C ALA A 115 -5.53 -1.76 1.00
N VAL A 116 -5.22 -0.47 0.84
CA VAL A 116 -4.06 0.15 1.51
C VAL A 116 -4.29 0.26 3.01
N PHE A 117 -5.46 0.74 3.44
CA PHE A 117 -5.75 0.96 4.84
C PHE A 117 -5.56 -0.30 5.68
N ILE A 118 -6.05 -1.44 5.18
CA ILE A 118 -5.92 -2.70 5.90
C ILE A 118 -4.49 -3.26 5.73
N SER A 119 -3.89 -3.16 4.54
CA SER A 119 -2.54 -3.70 4.26
C SER A 119 -1.46 -3.05 5.13
N GLU A 120 -1.56 -1.74 5.34
CA GLU A 120 -0.60 -0.91 6.08
C GLU A 120 -0.83 -0.89 7.59
N TRP A 121 -1.84 -1.62 8.07
CA TRP A 121 -2.19 -1.56 9.49
C TRP A 121 -1.11 -2.21 10.35
N GLY A 122 -0.44 -1.37 11.14
CA GLY A 122 0.59 -1.77 12.10
C GLY A 122 1.98 -1.96 11.48
N ASP A 123 2.16 -1.62 10.21
CA ASP A 123 3.43 -1.88 9.52
C ASP A 123 4.62 -1.15 10.15
N LEU A 124 5.84 -1.62 9.84
CA LEU A 124 7.10 -1.03 10.28
C LEU A 124 7.17 0.46 9.92
N THR A 125 6.62 0.88 8.78
CA THR A 125 6.57 2.30 8.40
C THR A 125 5.69 3.13 9.34
N GLN A 126 4.61 2.56 9.88
CA GLN A 126 3.73 3.21 10.86
C GLN A 126 4.43 3.39 12.20
N ILE A 127 5.15 2.37 12.69
CA ILE A 127 5.96 2.44 13.93
C ILE A 127 7.09 3.45 13.77
N THR A 128 7.77 3.42 12.62
CA THR A 128 8.86 4.34 12.29
C THR A 128 8.37 5.79 12.23
N THR A 129 7.20 6.03 11.63
CA THR A 129 6.55 7.34 11.61
C THR A 129 6.21 7.82 13.02
N ALA A 130 5.71 6.95 13.91
CA ALA A 130 5.43 7.30 15.30
C ALA A 130 6.71 7.66 16.08
N ASN A 131 7.80 6.93 15.88
CA ASN A 131 9.09 7.20 16.52
C ASN A 131 9.69 8.54 16.04
N LEU A 132 9.67 8.78 14.73
CA LEU A 132 10.10 10.06 14.15
C LEU A 132 9.26 11.22 14.66
N ALA A 133 7.95 11.02 14.83
CA ALA A 133 7.05 12.05 15.37
C ALA A 133 7.40 12.41 16.83
N ALA A 134 7.78 11.41 17.63
CA ALA A 134 8.20 11.59 19.01
C ALA A 134 9.57 12.29 19.13
N SER A 135 10.51 12.02 18.22
CA SER A 135 11.87 12.60 18.29
C SER A 135 12.02 13.93 17.55
N ASN A 136 11.41 14.06 16.37
CA ASN A 136 11.65 15.15 15.41
C ASN A 136 10.43 16.07 15.26
N GLY A 137 9.37 15.83 16.02
CA GLY A 137 8.16 16.63 16.04
C GLY A 137 7.05 16.06 15.13
N PRO A 138 5.78 16.12 15.60
CA PRO A 138 4.67 15.44 14.95
C PRO A 138 4.32 16.03 13.59
N TRP A 139 4.31 17.37 13.47
CA TRP A 139 3.86 18.05 12.24
C TRP A 139 4.85 17.93 11.08
N SER A 140 6.15 18.09 11.35
CA SER A 140 7.19 17.88 10.33
C SER A 140 7.21 16.43 9.85
N THR A 141 7.10 15.48 10.78
CA THR A 141 7.06 14.05 10.46
C THR A 141 5.81 13.69 9.65
N ALA A 142 4.64 14.23 10.02
CA ALA A 142 3.40 13.97 9.30
C ALA A 142 3.51 14.41 7.83
N ILE A 143 4.00 15.63 7.59
CA ILE A 143 4.13 16.18 6.23
C ILE A 143 5.13 15.36 5.41
N GLY A 144 6.32 15.07 5.96
CA GLY A 144 7.35 14.31 5.27
C GLY A 144 6.89 12.89 4.92
N SER A 145 6.30 12.18 5.88
CA SER A 145 5.84 10.79 5.70
C SER A 145 4.67 10.70 4.73
N ALA A 146 3.67 11.58 4.84
CA ALA A 146 2.55 11.61 3.91
C ALA A 146 3.01 11.91 2.47
N ALA A 147 3.91 12.88 2.29
CA ALA A 147 4.45 13.21 0.98
C ALA A 147 5.23 12.03 0.38
N ALA A 148 5.98 11.29 1.19
CA ALA A 148 6.70 10.09 0.75
C ALA A 148 5.73 9.01 0.24
N LEU A 149 4.76 8.62 1.07
CA LEU A 149 3.79 7.56 0.73
C LEU A 149 2.95 7.91 -0.50
N MET A 150 2.49 9.16 -0.60
CA MET A 150 1.78 9.65 -1.79
C MET A 150 2.64 9.61 -3.06
N SER A 151 3.96 9.88 -2.92
CA SER A 151 4.91 9.83 -4.03
C SER A 151 5.17 8.40 -4.48
N VAL A 152 5.37 7.46 -3.56
CA VAL A 152 5.55 6.03 -3.87
C VAL A 152 4.30 5.48 -4.58
N SER A 153 3.11 5.80 -4.08
CA SER A 153 1.86 5.39 -4.72
C SER A 153 1.71 5.98 -6.13
N ALA A 154 2.04 7.26 -6.31
CA ALA A 154 2.02 7.88 -7.63
C ALA A 154 2.99 7.20 -8.61
N LEU A 155 4.22 6.90 -8.18
CA LEU A 155 5.22 6.20 -8.97
C LEU A 155 4.74 4.79 -9.37
N ALA A 156 4.20 4.03 -8.42
CA ALA A 156 3.63 2.71 -8.67
C ALA A 156 2.50 2.75 -9.70
N LEU A 157 1.61 3.74 -9.60
CA LEU A 157 0.47 3.90 -10.50
C LEU A 157 0.89 4.35 -11.90
N LEU A 158 1.89 5.22 -12.01
CA LEU A 158 2.49 5.62 -13.29
C LEU A 158 3.17 4.42 -13.96
N ALA A 159 3.94 3.64 -13.20
CA ALA A 159 4.57 2.42 -13.68
C ALA A 159 3.53 1.37 -14.11
N GLY A 160 2.49 1.15 -13.30
CA GLY A 160 1.40 0.23 -13.62
C GLY A 160 0.67 0.62 -14.91
N ARG A 161 0.38 1.92 -15.11
CA ARG A 161 -0.20 2.42 -16.37
C ARG A 161 0.72 2.19 -17.57
N PHE A 162 2.03 2.33 -17.39
CA PHE A 162 2.99 2.09 -18.46
C PHE A 162 3.09 0.60 -18.81
N ILE A 163 3.12 -0.27 -17.81
CA ILE A 163 3.14 -1.74 -17.98
C ILE A 163 1.87 -2.20 -18.69
N ALA A 164 0.70 -1.69 -18.31
CA ALA A 164 -0.58 -2.05 -18.93
C ALA A 164 -0.66 -1.73 -20.44
N LYS A 165 0.17 -0.81 -20.94
CA LYS A 165 0.26 -0.51 -22.38
C LYS A 165 1.12 -1.49 -23.17
N ARG A 166 1.96 -2.28 -22.50
CA ARG A 166 2.95 -3.17 -23.16
C ARG A 166 2.82 -4.64 -22.78
N VAL A 167 2.12 -4.95 -21.70
CA VAL A 167 1.99 -6.32 -21.19
C VAL A 167 0.50 -6.69 -21.17
N PRO A 168 0.11 -7.83 -21.77
CA PRO A 168 -1.28 -8.28 -21.75
C PRO A 168 -1.77 -8.47 -20.32
N LEU A 169 -3.02 -8.06 -20.04
CA LEU A 169 -3.61 -8.04 -18.70
C LEU A 169 -3.42 -9.37 -17.97
N ASN A 170 -3.70 -10.50 -18.62
CA ASN A 170 -3.58 -11.85 -18.04
C ASN A 170 -2.17 -12.16 -17.49
N THR A 171 -1.12 -11.66 -18.13
CA THR A 171 0.27 -11.82 -17.67
C THR A 171 0.54 -10.96 -16.45
N VAL A 172 0.04 -9.71 -16.44
CA VAL A 172 0.12 -8.83 -15.27
C VAL A 172 -0.63 -9.44 -14.08
N GLN A 173 -1.79 -10.09 -14.33
CA GLN A 173 -2.55 -10.75 -13.28
C GLN A 173 -1.80 -11.94 -12.67
N ARG A 174 -1.26 -12.84 -13.52
CA ARG A 174 -0.50 -14.01 -13.05
C ARG A 174 0.75 -13.60 -12.29
N ILE A 175 1.53 -12.67 -12.82
CA ILE A 175 2.77 -12.21 -12.17
C ILE A 175 2.46 -11.46 -10.88
N GLY A 176 1.49 -10.53 -10.89
CA GLY A 176 1.09 -9.81 -9.69
C GLY A 176 0.55 -10.74 -8.60
N GLY A 177 -0.26 -11.73 -8.97
CA GLY A 177 -0.80 -12.72 -8.05
C GLY A 177 0.29 -13.60 -7.44
N LEU A 178 1.26 -14.05 -8.26
CA LEU A 178 2.43 -14.80 -7.80
C LEU A 178 3.32 -13.98 -6.87
N CYS A 179 3.56 -12.70 -7.17
CA CYS A 179 4.32 -11.80 -6.30
C CYS A 179 3.62 -11.60 -4.95
N MET A 180 2.30 -11.33 -4.94
CA MET A 180 1.55 -11.19 -3.69
C MET A 180 1.52 -12.48 -2.87
N LEU A 181 1.42 -13.64 -3.53
CA LEU A 181 1.49 -14.94 -2.87
C LEU A 181 2.89 -15.17 -2.25
N GLY A 182 3.95 -14.80 -2.96
CA GLY A 182 5.32 -14.83 -2.44
C GLY A 182 5.51 -13.93 -1.22
N LEU A 183 4.99 -12.71 -1.26
CA LEU A 183 5.00 -11.78 -0.11
C LEU A 183 4.17 -12.31 1.07
N ALA A 184 3.02 -12.94 0.81
CA ALA A 184 2.22 -13.59 1.84
C ALA A 184 3.02 -14.68 2.56
N ILE A 185 3.64 -15.58 1.79
CA ILE A 185 4.44 -16.69 2.31
C ILE A 185 5.65 -16.16 3.09
N TRP A 186 6.36 -15.17 2.53
CA TRP A 186 7.48 -14.53 3.21
C TRP A 186 7.08 -13.95 4.56
N THR A 187 5.98 -13.18 4.59
CA THR A 187 5.45 -12.58 5.82
C THR A 187 5.09 -13.65 6.85
N VAL A 188 4.53 -14.79 6.42
CA VAL A 188 4.24 -15.93 7.30
C VAL A 188 5.53 -16.55 7.85
N ILE A 189 6.55 -16.74 7.02
CA ILE A 189 7.84 -17.30 7.47
C ILE A 189 8.49 -16.37 8.52
N GLU A 190 8.43 -15.06 8.30
CA GLU A 190 8.95 -14.03 9.19
C GLU A 190 8.28 -14.01 10.58
N ILE A 191 7.06 -14.55 10.70
CA ILE A 191 6.41 -14.78 12.01
C ILE A 191 7.14 -15.88 12.79
N PHE A 192 7.62 -16.92 12.11
CA PHE A 192 8.25 -18.07 12.76
C PHE A 192 9.75 -17.92 12.94
N THR A 193 10.41 -17.05 12.17
CA THR A 193 11.86 -16.83 12.24
C THR A 193 12.27 -15.68 13.16
N GLY A 194 11.33 -14.82 13.58
CA GLY A 194 11.62 -13.65 14.42
C GLY A 194 11.84 -12.39 13.59
#